data_AF-D8QK81-F1
#
_entry.id   AF-D8QK81-F1
#
_cell.length_a   1.000
_cell.length_b   1.000
_cell.length_c   1.000
_cell.angle_alpha   90.00
_cell.angle_beta   90.00
_cell.angle_gamma   90.00
#
_symmetry.space_group_name_H-M   'P 1'
#
loop_
_entity.id
_entity.type
_entity.pdbx_description
1 polymer ?
#
loop_
_entity_poly.entity_id
_entity_poly.type
_entity_poly.pdbx_seq_one_letter_code
_entity_poly.pdbx_strand_id
1 'polypeptide(L)'
;MKSQPPSIRDTIIAMAAKYSEGLPGFVGASTLPSHVALDSPSPLRYPITVLLTGSTGHLGSEILALLLTDKRVERVYTLDRVGKGHSLEQADGRVSTAAGVRERQRARWADRVLDRNLLKSSKLVSLVGDASAARLGQSEVVYEEMLASVSTIIHTAWLVNFNLPLIAFEPSFRSMRALIDFARQAELVDQARQDPLVDGARRALRADGTQQSPRRRTLRFLFASSVTAVRSWEDVVADFQTSSMLPDCMPKPASIASAPSLATAPAPSCAISDSTSYADITSPDPLAAGTPNMAIAIPIGPAARVLATACTSIRADDKTRLPIPDYPAVPEVLIDNPSVCIDGLGYGQSKFVAERILAASGIEFASVRIGQLCGGSARKEGGSGVGRGGGISVNEMRRGAWVTTNWFPMLVKTSLALGALPTYEQMMPWLPMDAAAQILLDIAFSSEPLHPSYNLMHPRPISFAKIMEYVQWSLASTTGQRLPCIPFKEWLARLENKARRPDIDQKDLPGIKIISFLHDICSGGTFGREFEMEKAEASSPTLCGMEPINQADVGAWVSYWEACGMFARKVASSRL
;
A
#
# COMPACT_ATOMS: atom_id res chain seq x y z
N MET A 1 -23.89 6.22 36.22
CA MET A 1 -23.16 6.95 35.15
C MET A 1 -22.72 5.93 34.11
N LYS A 2 -23.23 5.97 32.88
CA LYS A 2 -22.63 5.18 31.78
C LYS A 2 -21.36 5.92 31.38
N SER A 3 -20.19 5.28 31.51
CA SER A 3 -18.92 5.83 31.05
C SER A 3 -19.04 6.19 29.56
N GLN A 4 -18.60 7.39 29.17
CA GLN A 4 -18.51 7.74 27.75
C GLN A 4 -17.61 6.72 27.03
N PRO A 5 -17.93 6.37 25.77
CA PRO A 5 -17.06 5.50 24.99
C PRO A 5 -15.66 6.14 24.85
N PRO A 6 -14.58 5.34 24.85
CA PRO A 6 -13.22 5.86 24.75
C PRO A 6 -13.05 6.64 23.45
N SER A 7 -12.26 7.71 23.48
CA SER A 7 -11.96 8.46 22.27
C SER A 7 -11.19 7.58 21.27
N ILE A 8 -11.18 7.95 19.98
CA ILE A 8 -10.42 7.21 18.98
C ILE A 8 -8.91 7.26 19.28
N ARG A 9 -8.42 8.38 19.82
CA ARG A 9 -7.04 8.54 20.31
C ARG A 9 -6.73 7.51 21.40
N ASP A 10 -7.59 7.42 22.41
CA ASP A 10 -7.41 6.46 23.50
C ASP A 10 -7.49 5.01 22.98
N THR A 11 -8.35 4.75 22.01
CA THR A 11 -8.45 3.43 21.38
C THR A 11 -7.18 3.05 20.61
N ILE A 12 -6.59 3.99 19.86
CA ILE A 12 -5.30 3.81 19.17
C ILE A 12 -4.19 3.48 20.18
N ILE A 13 -4.08 4.30 21.23
CA ILE A 13 -3.07 4.14 22.28
C ILE A 13 -3.24 2.79 22.99
N ALA A 14 -4.46 2.49 23.44
CA ALA A 14 -4.76 1.26 24.16
C ALA A 14 -4.47 0.01 23.31
N MET A 15 -4.79 0.03 22.02
CA MET A 15 -4.47 -1.09 21.11
C MET A 15 -2.95 -1.24 20.92
N ALA A 16 -2.23 -0.15 20.69
CA ALA A 16 -0.77 -0.20 20.56
C ALA A 16 -0.09 -0.71 21.84
N ALA A 17 -0.52 -0.21 23.01
CA ALA A 17 -0.03 -0.62 24.31
C ALA A 17 -0.33 -2.10 24.60
N LYS A 18 -1.59 -2.52 24.44
CA LYS A 18 -2.03 -3.91 24.65
C LYS A 18 -1.19 -4.92 23.88
N TYR A 19 -0.90 -4.65 22.61
CA TYR A 19 -0.15 -5.57 21.77
C TYR A 19 1.37 -5.42 21.90
N SER A 20 1.83 -4.37 22.58
CA SER A 20 3.26 -4.19 22.90
C SER A 20 3.64 -4.73 24.28
N GLU A 21 2.69 -5.13 25.12
CA GLU A 21 2.94 -5.64 26.48
C GLU A 21 4.00 -6.75 26.50
N GLY A 22 5.06 -6.60 27.31
CA GLY A 22 6.18 -7.52 27.38
C GLY A 22 7.23 -7.39 26.26
N LEU A 23 7.04 -6.48 25.29
CA LEU A 23 8.11 -6.05 24.38
C LEU A 23 9.00 -5.00 25.07
N PRO A 24 10.28 -4.87 24.65
CA PRO A 24 11.22 -3.92 25.27
C PRO A 24 10.75 -2.46 25.28
N GLY A 25 10.02 -2.03 24.24
CA GLY A 25 9.50 -0.66 24.13
C GLY A 25 8.14 -0.43 24.80
N PHE A 26 7.64 -1.39 25.58
CA PHE A 26 6.40 -1.18 26.33
C PHE A 26 6.62 -0.15 27.45
N VAL A 27 5.76 0.86 27.50
CA VAL A 27 5.82 1.94 28.51
C VAL A 27 4.68 1.79 29.52
N GLY A 28 3.43 1.67 29.05
CA GLY A 28 2.26 1.54 29.91
C GLY A 28 0.96 1.43 29.12
N ALA A 29 -0.15 1.11 29.80
CA ALA A 29 -1.44 0.84 29.15
C ALA A 29 -2.08 2.06 28.47
N SER A 30 -1.67 3.28 28.85
CA SER A 30 -2.25 4.55 28.37
C SER A 30 -1.23 5.41 27.64
N THR A 31 -0.11 4.85 27.21
CA THR A 31 0.95 5.53 26.46
C THR A 31 1.31 4.77 25.21
N LEU A 32 1.71 5.47 24.14
CA LEU A 32 2.27 4.79 22.97
C LEU A 32 3.58 4.09 23.38
N PRO A 33 3.85 2.89 22.84
CA PRO A 33 5.13 2.25 23.05
C PRO A 33 6.26 3.08 22.43
N SER A 34 7.44 3.01 23.04
CA SER A 34 8.64 3.67 22.54
C SER A 34 9.35 2.81 21.50
N HIS A 35 10.01 3.46 20.55
CA HIS A 35 10.91 2.76 19.63
C HIS A 35 12.16 2.29 20.37
N VAL A 36 12.51 1.02 20.21
CA VAL A 36 13.77 0.44 20.71
C VAL A 36 14.67 0.13 19.53
N ALA A 37 15.68 0.97 19.32
CA ALA A 37 16.67 0.77 18.28
C ALA A 37 17.59 -0.41 18.61
N LEU A 38 18.02 -1.14 17.58
CA LEU A 38 19.07 -2.14 17.72
C LEU A 38 20.46 -1.49 17.66
N ASP A 39 21.30 -1.86 18.63
CA ASP A 39 22.71 -1.48 18.62
C ASP A 39 23.44 -2.26 17.51
N SER A 40 23.62 -1.61 16.35
CA SER A 40 24.37 -2.11 15.18
C SER A 40 23.86 -3.46 14.61
N PRO A 41 22.84 -3.46 13.73
CA PRO A 41 22.36 -4.69 13.11
C PRO A 41 23.44 -5.34 12.23
N SER A 42 23.50 -6.67 12.26
CA SER A 42 24.47 -7.42 11.47
C SER A 42 24.02 -7.50 10.00
N PRO A 43 24.96 -7.46 9.03
CA PRO A 43 24.62 -7.60 7.62
C PRO A 43 23.88 -8.92 7.32
N LEU A 44 22.99 -8.88 6.33
CA LEU A 44 22.32 -10.09 5.85
C LEU A 44 23.32 -11.12 5.34
N ARG A 45 23.07 -12.37 5.71
CA ARG A 45 23.84 -13.52 5.24
C ARG A 45 23.09 -14.25 4.14
N TYR A 46 23.82 -14.60 3.09
CA TYR A 46 23.31 -15.35 1.96
C TYR A 46 23.77 -16.82 2.00
N PRO A 47 22.95 -17.76 1.50
CA PRO A 47 21.61 -17.51 0.95
C PRO A 47 20.57 -17.26 2.06
N ILE A 48 19.51 -16.51 1.73
CA ILE A 48 18.47 -16.10 2.68
C ILE A 48 17.27 -17.05 2.65
N THR A 49 16.60 -17.19 3.79
CA THR A 49 15.32 -17.89 3.90
C THR A 49 14.25 -16.90 4.34
N VAL A 50 13.15 -16.84 3.59
CA VAL A 50 12.10 -15.83 3.73
C VAL A 50 10.82 -16.46 4.28
N LEU A 51 10.21 -15.82 5.28
CA LEU A 51 8.83 -16.06 5.68
C LEU A 51 7.95 -14.93 5.10
N LEU A 52 7.13 -15.27 4.11
CA LEU A 52 6.19 -14.36 3.46
C LEU A 52 4.76 -14.62 3.94
N THR A 53 4.08 -13.60 4.45
CA THR A 53 2.63 -13.67 4.69
C THR A 53 1.87 -12.99 3.57
N GLY A 54 0.66 -13.47 3.27
CA GLY A 54 -0.23 -12.81 2.32
C GLY A 54 0.10 -13.12 0.86
N SER A 55 0.70 -14.28 0.59
CA SER A 55 1.14 -14.69 -0.74
C SER A 55 -0.02 -14.87 -1.73
N THR A 56 -1.25 -14.99 -1.22
CA THR A 56 -2.50 -15.05 -2.00
C THR A 56 -3.09 -13.67 -2.34
N GLY A 57 -2.52 -12.59 -1.78
CA GLY A 57 -2.86 -11.20 -2.09
C GLY A 57 -2.20 -10.70 -3.38
N HIS A 58 -2.57 -9.50 -3.83
CA HIS A 58 -2.02 -8.89 -5.05
C HIS A 58 -0.50 -8.68 -4.94
N LEU A 59 -0.07 -7.84 -4.01
CA LEU A 59 1.36 -7.54 -3.81
C LEU A 59 2.17 -8.78 -3.38
N GLY A 60 1.64 -9.60 -2.47
CA GLY A 60 2.31 -10.81 -2.00
C GLY A 60 2.56 -11.85 -3.10
N SER A 61 1.70 -11.95 -4.11
CA SER A 61 1.92 -12.85 -5.24
C SER A 61 3.07 -12.41 -6.16
N GLU A 62 3.24 -11.11 -6.38
CA GLU A 62 4.37 -10.54 -7.13
C GLU A 62 5.68 -10.76 -6.37
N ILE A 63 5.70 -10.46 -5.07
CA ILE A 63 6.86 -10.71 -4.20
C ILE A 63 7.24 -12.19 -4.24
N LEU A 64 6.26 -13.11 -4.12
CA LEU A 64 6.54 -14.54 -4.19
C LEU A 64 7.17 -14.95 -5.53
N ALA A 65 6.66 -14.42 -6.65
CA ALA A 65 7.23 -14.72 -7.97
C ALA A 65 8.70 -14.29 -8.07
N LEU A 66 9.04 -13.09 -7.57
CA LEU A 66 10.42 -12.58 -7.54
C LEU A 66 11.31 -13.41 -6.59
N LEU A 67 10.83 -13.76 -5.40
CA LEU A 67 11.60 -14.57 -4.45
C LEU A 67 11.95 -15.95 -5.00
N LEU A 68 11.05 -16.57 -5.77
CA LEU A 68 11.28 -17.91 -6.31
C LEU A 68 12.30 -17.93 -7.45
N THR A 69 12.50 -16.80 -8.14
CA THR A 69 13.52 -16.66 -9.20
C THR A 69 14.84 -16.08 -8.69
N ASP A 70 14.86 -15.41 -7.53
CA ASP A 70 16.07 -14.82 -6.97
C ASP A 70 17.07 -15.89 -6.48
N LYS A 71 18.30 -15.85 -7.02
CA LYS A 71 19.38 -16.81 -6.68
C LYS A 71 19.92 -16.64 -5.26
N ARG A 72 19.72 -15.47 -4.65
CA ARG A 72 20.10 -15.20 -3.26
C ARG A 72 19.18 -15.91 -2.27
N VAL A 73 17.97 -16.28 -2.69
CA VAL A 73 16.96 -16.94 -1.86
C VAL A 73 17.10 -18.45 -1.95
N GLU A 74 17.31 -19.09 -0.80
CA GLU A 74 17.32 -20.56 -0.68
C GLU A 74 15.92 -21.13 -0.57
N ARG A 75 15.08 -20.52 0.29
CA ARG A 75 13.77 -21.07 0.67
C ARG A 75 12.79 -19.96 1.00
N VAL A 76 11.52 -20.21 0.65
CA VAL A 76 10.39 -19.32 0.90
C VAL A 76 9.29 -20.10 1.60
N TYR A 77 9.08 -19.80 2.87
CA TYR A 77 7.88 -20.20 3.59
C TYR A 77 6.76 -19.21 3.30
N THR A 78 5.62 -19.66 2.79
CA THR A 78 4.42 -18.83 2.71
C THR A 78 3.45 -19.22 3.81
N LEU A 79 3.04 -18.28 4.65
CA LEU A 79 2.04 -18.51 5.69
C LEU A 79 0.72 -17.81 5.32
N ASP A 80 -0.29 -18.61 4.99
CA ASP A 80 -1.61 -18.12 4.61
C ASP A 80 -2.73 -18.79 5.41
N ARG A 81 -3.76 -18.00 5.74
CA ARG A 81 -4.95 -18.48 6.45
C ARG A 81 -5.76 -19.46 5.61
N VAL A 82 -6.57 -20.31 6.25
CA VAL A 82 -7.58 -21.11 5.55
C VAL A 82 -8.61 -20.14 4.95
N GLY A 83 -8.82 -20.20 3.62
CA GLY A 83 -9.85 -19.41 2.95
C GLY A 83 -11.24 -20.01 3.18
N LYS A 84 -12.27 -19.17 3.30
CA LYS A 84 -13.67 -19.65 3.33
C LYS A 84 -13.98 -20.41 2.03
N GLY A 85 -14.46 -21.65 2.13
CA GLY A 85 -14.93 -22.45 0.98
C GLY A 85 -13.84 -23.09 0.09
N HIS A 86 -12.57 -23.11 0.51
CA HIS A 86 -11.46 -23.67 -0.27
C HIS A 86 -10.76 -24.86 0.41
N SER A 87 -11.48 -25.60 1.24
CA SER A 87 -11.13 -26.95 1.64
C SER A 87 -11.31 -27.88 0.45
N LEU A 88 -10.22 -28.43 -0.10
CA LEU A 88 -10.34 -29.48 -1.12
C LEU A 88 -10.53 -30.81 -0.41
N GLU A 89 -11.68 -31.43 -0.62
CA GLU A 89 -11.90 -32.84 -0.29
C GLU A 89 -11.06 -33.69 -1.25
N GLN A 90 -10.14 -34.46 -0.68
CA GLN A 90 -9.38 -35.46 -1.39
C GLN A 90 -10.29 -36.67 -1.69
N ALA A 91 -9.91 -37.49 -2.67
CA ALA A 91 -10.70 -38.66 -3.09
C ALA A 91 -10.93 -39.70 -1.97
N ASP A 92 -10.18 -39.61 -0.86
CA ASP A 92 -10.32 -40.43 0.36
C ASP A 92 -11.18 -39.77 1.45
N GLY A 93 -11.83 -38.64 1.15
CA GLY A 93 -12.68 -37.89 2.08
C GLY A 93 -11.93 -36.94 3.02
N ARG A 94 -10.60 -36.80 2.91
CA ARG A 94 -9.82 -35.87 3.75
C ARG A 94 -9.82 -34.46 3.18
N VAL A 95 -10.02 -33.47 4.04
CA VAL A 95 -9.91 -32.05 3.67
C VAL A 95 -8.45 -31.60 3.73
N SER A 96 -7.84 -31.27 2.59
CA SER A 96 -6.49 -30.69 2.53
C SER A 96 -6.54 -29.16 2.47
N THR A 97 -6.20 -28.52 3.58
CA THR A 97 -6.13 -27.05 3.68
C THR A 97 -4.93 -26.47 2.93
N ALA A 98 -3.81 -27.20 2.87
CA ALA A 98 -2.61 -26.81 2.11
C ALA A 98 -2.83 -26.83 0.60
N ALA A 99 -3.59 -27.81 0.09
CA ALA A 99 -4.03 -27.81 -1.29
C ALA A 99 -4.92 -26.59 -1.60
N GLY A 100 -5.80 -26.21 -0.66
CA GLY A 100 -6.60 -24.99 -0.74
C GLY A 100 -5.78 -23.69 -0.83
N VAL A 101 -4.69 -23.57 -0.06
CA VAL A 101 -3.76 -22.41 -0.18
C VAL A 101 -3.08 -22.39 -1.54
N ARG A 102 -2.53 -23.52 -1.98
CA ARG A 102 -1.87 -23.62 -3.30
C ARG A 102 -2.83 -23.30 -4.45
N GLU A 103 -4.09 -23.69 -4.34
CA GLU A 103 -5.09 -23.35 -5.36
C GLU A 103 -5.40 -21.85 -5.36
N ARG A 104 -5.49 -21.19 -4.20
CA ARG A 104 -5.64 -19.73 -4.15
C ARG A 104 -4.42 -19.00 -4.68
N GLN A 105 -3.20 -19.49 -4.41
CA GLN A 105 -1.98 -18.97 -5.04
C GLN A 105 -2.09 -19.13 -6.56
N ARG A 106 -2.40 -20.33 -7.06
CA ARG A 106 -2.57 -20.58 -8.50
C ARG A 106 -3.63 -19.67 -9.14
N ALA A 107 -4.78 -19.48 -8.49
CA ALA A 107 -5.85 -18.63 -8.97
C ALA A 107 -5.41 -17.15 -9.02
N ARG A 108 -4.75 -16.66 -7.96
CA ARG A 108 -4.19 -15.31 -7.94
C ARG A 108 -3.12 -15.13 -9.00
N TRP A 109 -2.27 -16.13 -9.20
CA TRP A 109 -1.22 -16.10 -10.22
C TRP A 109 -1.81 -16.14 -11.63
N ALA A 110 -2.91 -16.84 -11.85
CA ALA A 110 -3.63 -16.79 -13.12
C ALA A 110 -4.23 -15.40 -13.39
N ASP A 111 -4.88 -14.79 -12.39
CA ASP A 111 -5.39 -13.42 -12.45
C ASP A 111 -4.26 -12.43 -12.76
N ARG A 112 -3.11 -12.56 -12.11
CA ARG A 112 -1.92 -11.72 -12.36
C ARG A 112 -1.08 -12.15 -13.56
N VAL A 113 -1.50 -13.21 -14.27
CA VAL A 113 -0.79 -13.81 -15.41
C VAL A 113 0.64 -14.29 -15.06
N LEU A 114 0.96 -14.50 -13.79
CA LEU A 114 2.26 -14.97 -13.32
C LEU A 114 2.57 -16.40 -13.81
N ASP A 115 3.87 -16.72 -13.95
CA ASP A 115 4.31 -18.06 -14.37
C ASP A 115 4.03 -19.09 -13.28
N ARG A 116 2.91 -19.78 -13.42
CA ARG A 116 2.44 -20.82 -12.49
C ARG A 116 3.40 -21.99 -12.34
N ASN A 117 4.40 -22.16 -13.21
CA ASN A 117 5.41 -23.21 -13.03
C ASN A 117 6.33 -22.92 -11.85
N LEU A 118 6.54 -21.65 -11.49
CA LEU A 118 7.37 -21.30 -10.32
C LEU A 118 6.75 -21.82 -9.01
N LEU A 119 5.42 -22.01 -8.94
CA LEU A 119 4.76 -22.62 -7.77
C LEU A 119 5.14 -24.10 -7.56
N LYS A 120 5.85 -24.73 -8.50
CA LYS A 120 6.42 -26.07 -8.36
C LYS A 120 7.88 -26.05 -7.89
N SER A 121 8.44 -24.86 -7.64
CA SER A 121 9.83 -24.70 -7.19
C SER A 121 10.08 -25.43 -5.87
N SER A 122 11.22 -26.11 -5.77
CA SER A 122 11.67 -26.75 -4.53
C SER A 122 12.00 -25.75 -3.42
N LYS A 123 12.14 -24.46 -3.74
CA LYS A 123 12.30 -23.39 -2.75
C LYS A 123 11.02 -23.11 -1.95
N LEU A 124 9.85 -23.45 -2.50
CA LEU A 124 8.56 -23.06 -1.94
C LEU A 124 8.04 -24.07 -0.91
N VAL A 125 7.78 -23.59 0.30
CA VAL A 125 7.08 -24.34 1.34
C VAL A 125 5.78 -23.61 1.71
N SER A 126 4.64 -24.14 1.25
CA SER A 126 3.33 -23.54 1.53
C SER A 126 2.75 -24.03 2.85
N LEU A 127 2.74 -23.15 3.84
CA LEU A 127 2.21 -23.37 5.17
C LEU A 127 0.80 -22.82 5.31
N VAL A 128 -0.01 -23.50 6.12
CA VAL A 128 -1.38 -23.06 6.43
C VAL A 128 -1.47 -22.79 7.91
N GLY A 129 -1.93 -21.61 8.27
CA GLY A 129 -2.09 -21.26 9.68
C GLY A 129 -2.73 -19.91 9.88
N ASP A 130 -3.37 -19.74 11.03
CA ASP A 130 -3.59 -18.42 11.59
C ASP A 130 -2.30 -17.99 12.29
N ALA A 131 -1.70 -16.88 11.83
CA ALA A 131 -0.48 -16.37 12.43
C ALA A 131 -0.65 -16.01 13.91
N SER A 132 -1.88 -15.73 14.36
CA SER A 132 -2.17 -15.49 15.78
C SER A 132 -2.28 -16.76 16.64
N ALA A 133 -2.31 -17.94 16.03
CA ALA A 133 -2.31 -19.20 16.77
C ALA A 133 -0.92 -19.53 17.33
N ALA A 134 -0.87 -20.38 18.36
CA ALA A 134 0.38 -20.89 18.90
C ALA A 134 1.26 -21.46 17.77
N ARG A 135 2.56 -21.14 17.81
CA ARG A 135 3.54 -21.58 16.79
C ARG A 135 3.13 -21.21 15.35
N LEU A 136 2.42 -20.09 15.17
CA LEU A 136 1.89 -19.63 13.87
C LEU A 136 0.94 -20.66 13.20
N GLY A 137 0.31 -21.51 14.01
CA GLY A 137 -0.54 -22.61 13.55
C GLY A 137 0.23 -23.79 12.95
N GLN A 138 1.54 -23.89 13.19
CA GLN A 138 2.40 -24.96 12.67
C GLN A 138 2.70 -26.04 13.71
N SER A 139 3.11 -27.22 13.23
CA SER A 139 3.67 -28.26 14.08
C SER A 139 4.99 -27.80 14.73
N GLU A 140 5.37 -28.44 15.83
CA GLU A 140 6.62 -28.18 16.54
C GLU A 140 7.84 -28.23 15.61
N VAL A 141 7.94 -29.32 14.86
CA VAL A 141 9.05 -29.58 13.94
C VAL A 141 9.20 -28.46 12.92
N VAL A 142 8.11 -28.05 12.28
CA VAL A 142 8.12 -26.98 11.28
C VAL A 142 8.43 -25.62 11.94
N TYR A 143 7.90 -25.37 13.13
CA TYR A 143 8.16 -24.12 13.84
C TYR A 143 9.63 -23.98 14.25
N GLU A 144 10.23 -25.04 14.79
CA GLU A 144 11.65 -25.08 15.14
C GLU A 144 12.55 -24.98 13.90
N GLU A 145 12.18 -25.63 12.80
CA GLU A 145 12.86 -25.47 11.51
C GLU A 145 12.82 -24.01 11.03
N MET A 146 11.67 -23.35 11.14
CA MET A 146 11.54 -21.94 10.78
C MET A 146 12.38 -21.04 11.70
N LEU A 147 12.33 -21.23 13.03
CA LEU A 147 13.16 -20.49 13.99
C LEU A 147 14.65 -20.63 13.67
N ALA A 148 15.06 -21.81 13.23
CA ALA A 148 16.44 -22.13 12.87
C ALA A 148 16.91 -21.50 11.55
N SER A 149 15.99 -21.27 10.60
CA SER A 149 16.34 -21.02 9.19
C SER A 149 15.96 -19.64 8.68
N VAL A 150 14.85 -19.05 9.12
CA VAL A 150 14.34 -17.76 8.60
C VAL A 150 15.29 -16.60 8.95
N SER A 151 15.69 -15.80 7.96
CA SER A 151 16.43 -14.53 8.14
C SER A 151 15.57 -13.30 7.91
N THR A 152 14.49 -13.44 7.16
CA THR A 152 13.72 -12.30 6.67
C THR A 152 12.25 -12.62 6.72
N ILE A 153 11.48 -11.76 7.38
CA ILE A 153 10.03 -11.82 7.39
C ILE A 153 9.53 -10.68 6.50
N ILE A 154 8.68 -11.01 5.53
CA ILE A 154 7.98 -10.01 4.72
C ILE A 154 6.50 -10.17 5.03
N HIS A 155 5.97 -9.23 5.81
CA HIS A 155 4.58 -9.24 6.26
C HIS A 155 3.71 -8.37 5.36
N THR A 156 2.97 -8.99 4.44
CA THR A 156 2.00 -8.30 3.58
C THR A 156 0.54 -8.63 3.89
N ALA A 157 0.29 -9.69 4.67
CA ALA A 157 -1.06 -10.08 5.06
C ALA A 157 -1.70 -9.04 5.99
N TRP A 158 -2.57 -8.20 5.42
CA TRP A 158 -3.39 -7.28 6.20
C TRP A 158 -4.81 -7.23 5.64
N LEU A 159 -5.81 -7.07 6.50
CA LEU A 159 -7.17 -6.82 6.04
C LEU A 159 -7.22 -5.43 5.38
N VAL A 160 -7.51 -5.34 4.09
CA VAL A 160 -7.69 -4.04 3.41
C VAL A 160 -9.17 -3.71 3.38
N ASN A 161 -9.62 -2.90 4.33
CA ASN A 161 -11.03 -2.57 4.49
C ASN A 161 -11.23 -1.21 5.15
N PHE A 162 -11.47 -0.19 4.33
CA PHE A 162 -11.58 1.19 4.78
C PHE A 162 -12.87 1.49 5.58
N ASN A 163 -13.85 0.60 5.57
CA ASN A 163 -15.15 0.82 6.24
C ASN A 163 -15.21 0.23 7.64
N LEU A 164 -14.17 -0.51 8.06
CA LEU A 164 -14.15 -1.10 9.39
C LEU A 164 -13.62 -0.12 10.42
N PRO A 165 -14.18 -0.11 11.64
CA PRO A 165 -13.58 0.59 12.76
C PRO A 165 -12.25 -0.08 13.16
N LEU A 166 -11.37 0.68 13.82
CA LEU A 166 -10.05 0.20 14.28
C LEU A 166 -10.12 -1.14 15.03
N ILE A 167 -11.12 -1.32 15.90
CA ILE A 167 -11.26 -2.52 16.72
C ILE A 167 -11.43 -3.81 15.90
N ALA A 168 -11.99 -3.73 14.68
CA ALA A 168 -12.17 -4.90 13.83
C ALA A 168 -10.84 -5.41 13.22
N PHE A 169 -9.75 -4.64 13.36
CA PHE A 169 -8.41 -5.03 12.92
C PHE A 169 -7.63 -5.79 13.99
N GLU A 170 -8.20 -6.02 15.17
CA GLU A 170 -7.55 -6.72 16.26
C GLU A 170 -6.91 -8.09 15.89
N PRO A 171 -7.53 -8.93 15.03
CA PRO A 171 -6.86 -10.15 14.54
C PRO A 171 -5.53 -9.89 13.80
N SER A 172 -5.41 -8.75 13.13
CA SER A 172 -4.17 -8.33 12.45
C SER A 172 -3.09 -7.94 13.46
N PHE A 173 -3.47 -7.30 14.58
CA PHE A 173 -2.53 -6.99 15.67
C PHE A 173 -2.03 -8.25 16.36
N ARG A 174 -2.90 -9.25 16.59
CA ARG A 174 -2.47 -10.55 17.12
C ARG A 174 -1.47 -11.25 16.18
N SER A 175 -1.73 -11.19 14.88
CA SER A 175 -0.83 -11.75 13.85
C SER A 175 0.51 -11.03 13.82
N MET A 176 0.50 -9.69 13.85
CA MET A 176 1.72 -8.87 13.94
C MET A 176 2.53 -9.24 15.18
N ARG A 177 1.86 -9.30 16.34
CA ARG A 177 2.53 -9.63 17.60
C ARG A 177 3.16 -11.02 17.58
N ALA A 178 2.45 -12.03 17.08
CA ALA A 178 2.97 -13.39 17.00
C ALA A 178 4.18 -13.51 16.06
N LEU A 179 4.22 -12.73 14.95
CA LEU A 179 5.37 -12.69 14.06
C LEU A 179 6.57 -11.96 14.69
N ILE A 180 6.32 -10.91 15.50
CA ILE A 180 7.36 -10.25 16.29
C ILE A 180 7.94 -11.23 17.33
N ASP A 181 7.09 -11.97 18.04
CA ASP A 181 7.55 -12.97 19.01
C ASP A 181 8.37 -14.07 18.33
N PHE A 182 7.94 -14.54 17.15
CA PHE A 182 8.71 -15.48 16.34
C PHE A 182 10.07 -14.90 15.94
N ALA A 183 10.12 -13.65 15.48
CA ALA A 183 11.37 -12.99 15.12
C ALA A 183 12.36 -12.93 16.29
N ARG A 184 11.88 -12.50 17.46
CA ARG A 184 12.68 -12.45 18.70
C ARG A 184 13.15 -13.83 19.13
N GLN A 185 12.30 -14.85 19.03
CA GLN A 185 12.68 -16.24 19.34
C GLN A 185 13.75 -16.77 18.38
N ALA A 186 13.64 -16.48 17.08
CA ALA A 186 14.63 -16.89 16.09
C ALA A 186 16.01 -16.28 16.39
N GLU A 187 16.07 -15.01 16.82
CA GLU A 187 17.31 -14.37 17.24
C GLU A 187 17.89 -15.00 18.52
N LEU A 188 17.06 -15.44 19.46
CA LEU A 188 17.51 -16.16 20.65
C LEU A 188 18.07 -17.55 20.30
N VAL A 189 17.43 -18.27 19.38
CA VAL A 189 17.93 -19.56 18.87
C VAL A 189 19.28 -19.38 18.18
N ASP A 190 19.46 -18.31 17.40
CA ASP A 190 20.74 -17.99 16.77
C ASP A 190 21.83 -17.67 17.81
N GLN A 191 21.50 -16.88 18.84
CA GLN A 191 22.42 -16.57 19.94
C GLN A 191 22.84 -17.83 20.71
N ALA A 192 21.89 -18.70 21.06
CA ALA A 192 22.17 -19.94 21.80
C ALA A 192 23.06 -20.90 20.98
N ARG A 193 22.95 -20.89 19.65
CA ARG A 193 23.82 -21.69 18.78
C ARG A 193 25.27 -21.23 18.75
N GLN A 194 25.52 -19.95 19.06
CA GLN A 194 26.83 -19.31 19.03
C GLN A 194 27.49 -19.28 20.41
N ASP A 195 26.86 -19.88 21.44
CA ASP A 195 27.42 -19.98 22.78
C ASP A 195 28.79 -20.72 22.72
N PRO A 196 29.89 -20.09 23.21
CA PRO A 196 31.23 -20.67 23.17
C PRO A 196 31.35 -22.08 23.78
N LEU A 197 30.51 -22.44 24.74
CA LEU A 197 30.50 -23.78 25.34
C LEU A 197 29.94 -24.83 24.38
N VAL A 198 28.85 -24.50 23.67
CA VAL A 198 28.21 -25.36 22.67
C VAL A 198 29.06 -25.43 21.40
N ASP A 199 29.59 -24.29 20.95
CA ASP A 199 30.51 -24.24 19.82
C ASP A 199 31.85 -24.89 20.14
N GLY A 200 32.33 -24.87 21.40
CA GLY A 200 33.54 -25.57 21.83
C GLY A 200 33.47 -27.08 21.60
N ALA A 201 32.35 -27.69 21.95
CA ALA A 201 32.09 -29.10 21.69
C ALA A 201 31.99 -29.43 20.19
N ARG A 202 31.44 -28.52 19.37
CA ARG A 202 31.36 -28.67 17.90
C ARG A 202 32.69 -28.43 17.20
N ARG A 203 33.51 -27.50 17.69
CA ARG A 203 34.87 -27.21 17.20
C ARG A 203 35.80 -28.39 17.45
N ALA A 204 35.67 -29.06 18.60
CA ALA A 204 36.43 -30.29 18.90
C ALA A 204 36.15 -31.45 17.91
N LEU A 205 35.01 -31.41 17.19
CA LEU A 205 34.62 -32.39 16.18
C LEU A 205 34.99 -31.98 14.74
N ARG A 206 35.41 -30.73 14.48
CA ARG A 206 35.83 -30.26 13.14
C ARG A 206 37.36 -30.12 13.10
N ALA A 207 38.01 -31.00 12.34
CA ALA A 207 39.47 -31.05 12.20
C ALA A 207 40.09 -29.92 11.33
N ASP A 208 39.30 -28.94 10.92
CA ASP A 208 39.76 -27.80 10.12
C ASP A 208 39.82 -26.55 11.02
N GLY A 209 41.03 -26.02 11.19
CA GLY A 209 41.36 -24.91 12.08
C GLY A 209 41.05 -23.52 11.52
N THR A 210 40.01 -23.35 10.69
CA THR A 210 39.63 -22.01 10.23
C THR A 210 38.90 -21.22 11.32
N GLN A 211 39.61 -20.25 11.92
CA GLN A 211 39.04 -19.26 12.83
C GLN A 211 38.21 -18.23 12.06
N GLN A 212 36.89 -18.43 11.97
CA GLN A 212 35.95 -17.32 11.80
C GLN A 212 35.07 -17.26 13.04
N SER A 213 35.15 -16.15 13.80
CA SER A 213 34.25 -15.90 14.92
C SER A 213 32.80 -15.94 14.42
N PRO A 214 31.88 -16.70 15.05
CA PRO A 214 30.49 -16.73 14.63
C PRO A 214 29.88 -15.35 14.91
N ARG A 215 29.71 -14.53 13.87
CA ARG A 215 28.98 -13.26 14.01
C ARG A 215 27.48 -13.54 14.11
N ARG A 216 26.78 -12.79 14.94
CA ARG A 216 25.33 -12.84 15.15
C ARG A 216 24.56 -12.70 13.84
N ARG A 217 23.47 -13.44 13.64
CA ARG A 217 22.52 -13.24 12.54
C ARG A 217 21.39 -12.35 13.06
N THR A 218 21.21 -11.18 12.45
CA THR A 218 20.05 -10.33 12.72
C THR A 218 18.92 -10.71 11.77
N LEU A 219 17.70 -10.85 12.30
CA LEU A 219 16.52 -11.15 11.50
C LEU A 219 15.87 -9.83 11.08
N ARG A 220 15.56 -9.71 9.78
CA ARG A 220 14.92 -8.52 9.22
C ARG A 220 13.41 -8.67 9.10
N PHE A 221 12.66 -7.70 9.61
CA PHE A 221 11.21 -7.67 9.54
C PHE A 221 10.73 -6.53 8.64
N LEU A 222 10.20 -6.86 7.47
CA LEU A 222 9.58 -5.88 6.57
C LEU A 222 8.05 -5.91 6.72
N PHE A 223 7.46 -4.76 7.05
CA PHE A 223 6.01 -4.59 7.10
C PHE A 223 5.51 -3.70 5.95
N ALA A 224 4.61 -4.25 5.12
CA ALA A 224 3.90 -3.46 4.12
C ALA A 224 2.79 -2.63 4.81
N SER A 225 3.15 -1.40 5.19
CA SER A 225 2.26 -0.38 5.75
C SER A 225 1.56 0.41 4.64
N SER A 226 0.98 1.57 4.97
CA SER A 226 0.23 2.42 4.05
C SER A 226 0.47 3.89 4.39
N VAL A 227 0.58 4.75 3.37
CA VAL A 227 0.60 6.21 3.55
C VAL A 227 -0.62 6.73 4.32
N THR A 228 -1.73 5.98 4.32
CA THR A 228 -2.95 6.29 5.08
C THR A 228 -2.78 6.18 6.59
N ALA A 229 -1.66 5.63 7.07
CA ALA A 229 -1.27 5.68 8.48
C ALA A 229 -0.96 7.11 8.95
N VAL A 230 -0.74 8.03 8.00
CA VAL A 230 -0.50 9.45 8.23
C VAL A 230 -1.49 10.24 7.36
N ARG A 231 -2.62 10.63 7.96
CA ARG A 231 -3.70 11.39 7.32
C ARG A 231 -3.72 12.88 7.70
N SER A 232 -3.49 13.21 8.96
CA SER A 232 -3.63 14.59 9.48
C SER A 232 -2.26 15.14 9.83
N TRP A 233 -1.35 15.22 8.85
CA TRP A 233 0.02 15.68 9.11
C TRP A 233 0.07 17.19 9.27
N GLU A 234 -0.71 17.89 8.46
CA GLU A 234 -0.87 19.33 8.44
C GLU A 234 -1.36 19.84 9.81
N ASP A 235 -2.36 19.18 10.37
CA ASP A 235 -2.90 19.49 11.71
C ASP A 235 -1.83 19.32 12.79
N VAL A 236 -1.01 18.26 12.67
CA VAL A 236 0.10 18.02 13.61
C VAL A 236 1.18 19.10 13.48
N VAL A 237 1.54 19.51 12.26
CA VAL A 237 2.52 20.59 12.06
C VAL A 237 1.99 21.93 12.57
N ALA A 238 0.71 22.24 12.33
CA ALA A 238 0.08 23.48 12.79
C ALA A 238 0.04 23.58 14.33
N ASP A 239 -0.25 22.47 15.01
CA ASP A 239 -0.19 22.37 16.48
C ASP A 239 1.24 22.61 17.00
N PHE A 240 2.28 22.18 16.27
CA PHE A 240 3.67 22.42 16.66
C PHE A 240 4.15 23.85 16.38
N GLN A 241 3.69 24.50 15.31
CA GLN A 241 4.07 25.89 15.00
C GLN A 241 3.44 26.90 15.96
N THR A 242 2.30 26.56 16.57
CA THR A 242 1.61 27.39 17.56
C THR A 242 2.08 27.13 19.00
N SER A 243 2.78 26.03 19.25
CA SER A 243 3.37 25.66 20.54
C SER A 243 4.86 26.04 20.59
N SER A 244 5.30 26.78 21.60
CA SER A 244 6.68 27.31 21.72
C SER A 244 7.78 26.27 21.98
N MET A 245 7.52 24.98 21.77
CA MET A 245 8.47 23.89 22.00
C MET A 245 8.55 22.93 20.81
N LEU A 246 9.60 23.09 20.01
CA LEU A 246 10.02 22.08 19.03
C LEU A 246 10.64 20.87 19.78
N PRO A 247 10.22 19.63 19.54
CA PRO A 247 10.98 18.46 19.95
C PRO A 247 12.27 18.34 19.10
N ASP A 248 13.37 17.89 19.72
CA ASP A 248 14.71 17.74 19.10
C ASP A 248 14.77 16.83 17.86
N CYS A 249 13.68 16.13 17.52
CA CYS A 249 13.59 15.19 16.39
C CYS A 249 13.03 15.78 15.09
N MET A 250 12.71 17.08 15.04
CA MET A 250 12.29 17.78 13.80
C MET A 250 13.49 18.47 13.12
N PRO A 251 13.64 18.40 11.78
CA PRO A 251 14.58 19.26 11.07
C PRO A 251 14.18 20.72 11.31
N LYS A 252 15.12 21.53 11.82
CA LYS A 252 14.91 22.98 12.00
C LYS A 252 14.59 23.59 10.62
N PRO A 253 13.56 24.43 10.49
CA PRO A 253 13.27 25.10 9.23
C PRO A 253 14.53 25.85 8.78
N ALA A 254 14.95 25.61 7.54
CA ALA A 254 16.07 26.34 6.95
C ALA A 254 15.74 27.84 7.01
N SER A 255 16.59 28.63 7.68
CA SER A 255 16.44 30.07 7.70
C SER A 255 16.51 30.58 6.26
N ILE A 256 15.42 31.16 5.76
CA ILE A 256 15.40 31.83 4.47
C ILE A 256 16.34 33.03 4.58
N ALA A 257 17.58 32.86 4.10
CA ALA A 257 18.47 33.99 3.85
C ALA A 257 17.85 34.78 2.69
N SER A 258 17.40 36.00 2.99
CA SER A 258 16.91 36.96 2.01
C SER A 258 18.01 37.28 0.99
N ALA A 259 17.84 36.82 -0.25
CA ALA A 259 18.66 37.27 -1.36
C ALA A 259 18.21 38.68 -1.81
N PRO A 260 19.11 39.56 -2.29
CA PRO A 260 18.83 40.97 -2.47
C PRO A 260 17.97 41.25 -3.72
N SER A 261 17.07 42.23 -3.56
CA SER A 261 16.19 42.81 -4.57
C SER A 261 16.97 43.35 -5.77
N LEU A 262 16.67 42.84 -6.96
CA LEU A 262 17.02 43.46 -8.24
C LEU A 262 15.82 44.28 -8.72
N ALA A 263 16.03 45.58 -8.82
CA ALA A 263 15.04 46.56 -9.26
C ALA A 263 14.64 46.34 -10.72
N THR A 264 13.34 46.36 -10.99
CA THR A 264 12.77 46.58 -12.33
C THR A 264 11.78 47.72 -12.30
N ALA A 265 11.98 48.65 -13.23
CA ALA A 265 11.28 49.92 -13.42
C ALA A 265 9.80 49.75 -13.83
N PRO A 266 8.96 50.80 -13.71
CA PRO A 266 7.50 50.70 -13.72
C PRO A 266 6.88 50.83 -15.11
N ALA A 267 5.68 50.27 -15.28
CA ALA A 267 4.75 50.56 -16.37
C ALA A 267 3.37 50.95 -15.78
N PRO A 268 2.57 51.75 -16.52
CA PRO A 268 1.83 52.87 -15.96
C PRO A 268 0.41 52.55 -15.45
N SER A 269 -0.04 53.45 -14.59
CA SER A 269 -1.36 53.57 -13.98
C SER A 269 -2.50 53.68 -14.99
N CYS A 270 -3.61 52.99 -14.71
CA CYS A 270 -4.94 53.47 -15.08
C CYS A 270 -5.88 53.23 -13.89
N ALA A 271 -6.30 54.33 -13.27
CA ALA A 271 -7.30 54.38 -12.21
C ALA A 271 -8.69 54.65 -12.82
N ILE A 272 -9.74 54.13 -12.19
CA ILE A 272 -11.16 54.56 -12.16
C ILE A 272 -11.81 53.52 -11.21
N SER A 273 -11.89 53.79 -9.91
CA SER A 273 -12.93 54.53 -9.14
C SER A 273 -14.19 53.70 -8.84
N ASP A 274 -14.48 53.66 -7.55
CA ASP A 274 -15.61 53.05 -6.83
C ASP A 274 -17.00 53.30 -7.44
N SER A 275 -17.94 52.39 -7.18
CA SER A 275 -19.03 52.65 -6.22
C SER A 275 -20.15 51.60 -6.28
N THR A 276 -20.87 51.53 -5.14
CA THR A 276 -22.21 50.96 -4.89
C THR A 276 -22.30 49.47 -4.52
N SER A 277 -23.17 49.01 -3.63
CA SER A 277 -23.75 49.43 -2.33
C SER A 277 -24.82 48.37 -1.97
N TYR A 278 -25.20 48.28 -0.68
CA TYR A 278 -26.37 47.58 -0.11
C TYR A 278 -26.39 46.03 -0.15
N ALA A 279 -26.90 45.28 0.84
CA ALA A 279 -27.28 45.54 2.24
C ALA A 279 -27.60 44.20 2.92
N ASP A 280 -27.37 44.16 4.24
CA ASP A 280 -27.90 43.18 5.21
C ASP A 280 -29.43 43.14 5.21
N ILE A 281 -30.02 41.93 5.26
CA ILE A 281 -31.32 41.69 5.88
C ILE A 281 -31.27 40.36 6.65
N THR A 282 -31.64 40.46 7.92
CA THR A 282 -31.78 39.42 8.94
C THR A 282 -33.09 38.60 8.78
N SER A 283 -33.00 37.28 9.03
CA SER A 283 -33.95 36.30 9.67
C SER A 283 -35.48 36.52 9.62
N PRO A 284 -36.37 35.48 9.58
CA PRO A 284 -36.37 34.36 10.55
C PRO A 284 -36.95 32.99 10.11
N ASP A 285 -36.73 31.98 10.97
CA ASP A 285 -37.44 30.69 11.08
C ASP A 285 -38.95 30.89 11.39
N PRO A 286 -39.88 29.99 10.99
CA PRO A 286 -40.26 28.89 11.92
C PRO A 286 -40.87 27.57 11.33
N LEU A 287 -40.81 26.52 12.17
CA LEU A 287 -41.82 25.46 12.48
C LEU A 287 -42.29 24.42 11.43
N ALA A 288 -41.90 23.17 11.75
CA ALA A 288 -42.56 21.86 11.65
C ALA A 288 -43.98 21.70 11.05
N ALA A 289 -44.09 20.77 10.08
CA ALA A 289 -45.22 19.82 9.94
C ALA A 289 -44.81 18.63 9.05
N GLY A 290 -45.12 17.40 9.48
CA GLY A 290 -44.65 16.17 8.87
C GLY A 290 -45.49 15.63 7.70
N THR A 291 -44.84 14.81 6.87
CA THR A 291 -45.47 13.76 6.06
C THR A 291 -44.51 12.56 5.96
N PRO A 292 -45.01 11.31 5.96
CA PRO A 292 -44.18 10.12 6.06
C PRO A 292 -43.72 9.67 4.67
N ASN A 293 -42.42 9.81 4.36
CA ASN A 293 -41.85 9.14 3.21
C ASN A 293 -41.48 7.69 3.58
N MET A 294 -42.23 6.75 3.02
CA MET A 294 -41.86 5.34 2.92
C MET A 294 -40.48 5.22 2.27
N ALA A 295 -39.44 5.06 3.10
CA ALA A 295 -38.13 4.65 2.65
C ALA A 295 -38.18 3.16 2.31
N ILE A 296 -38.23 2.85 1.01
CA ILE A 296 -37.96 1.50 0.51
C ILE A 296 -36.47 1.23 0.79
N ALA A 297 -36.21 0.50 1.87
CA ALA A 297 -34.88 0.00 2.20
C ALA A 297 -34.48 -1.06 1.18
N ILE A 298 -33.63 -0.68 0.21
CA ILE A 298 -32.99 -1.63 -0.70
C ILE A 298 -31.81 -2.26 0.06
N PRO A 299 -31.72 -3.60 0.19
CA PRO A 299 -30.60 -4.24 0.84
C PRO A 299 -29.36 -4.14 -0.06
N ILE A 300 -28.47 -3.21 0.28
CA ILE A 300 -27.17 -3.06 -0.38
C ILE A 300 -26.26 -4.19 0.13
N GLY A 301 -25.98 -5.17 -0.74
CA GLY A 301 -24.96 -6.19 -0.51
C GLY A 301 -23.55 -5.59 -0.30
N PRO A 302 -22.56 -6.38 0.14
CA PRO A 302 -21.27 -5.83 0.60
C PRO A 302 -20.56 -5.07 -0.51
N ALA A 303 -20.56 -3.73 -0.41
CA ALA A 303 -19.95 -2.83 -1.38
C ALA A 303 -18.42 -3.06 -1.46
N ALA A 304 -17.92 -3.10 -2.69
CA ALA A 304 -16.49 -3.14 -2.99
C ALA A 304 -15.84 -1.77 -2.67
N ARG A 305 -14.64 -1.82 -2.11
CA ARG A 305 -14.01 -0.75 -1.32
C ARG A 305 -12.73 -0.31 -1.99
N VAL A 306 -12.53 0.99 -2.15
CA VAL A 306 -11.19 1.54 -2.36
C VAL A 306 -11.08 2.93 -1.75
N LEU A 307 -9.94 3.21 -1.15
CA LEU A 307 -9.41 4.55 -0.95
C LEU A 307 -8.31 4.73 -1.99
N ALA A 308 -8.43 5.68 -2.91
CA ALA A 308 -7.23 6.23 -3.55
C ALA A 308 -6.58 7.16 -2.55
N THR A 309 -5.27 7.06 -2.38
CA THR A 309 -4.53 8.14 -1.74
C THR A 309 -3.81 8.86 -2.86
N ALA A 310 -4.07 10.15 -3.02
CA ALA A 310 -3.25 10.96 -3.89
C ALA A 310 -2.28 11.74 -3.02
N CYS A 311 -1.10 11.16 -2.92
CA CYS A 311 0.06 11.84 -2.36
C CYS A 311 0.76 12.61 -3.48
N THR A 312 1.75 13.39 -3.13
CA THR A 312 2.77 13.93 -4.04
C THR A 312 4.13 13.50 -3.51
N SER A 313 5.10 13.27 -4.38
CA SER A 313 6.49 13.01 -3.98
C SER A 313 7.31 14.27 -4.17
N ILE A 314 8.24 14.52 -3.25
CA ILE A 314 9.27 15.55 -3.38
C ILE A 314 10.60 14.87 -3.73
N ARG A 315 11.30 15.41 -4.72
CA ARG A 315 12.76 15.31 -4.85
C ARG A 315 13.36 16.65 -4.43
N ALA A 316 14.54 16.62 -3.80
CA ALA A 316 15.22 17.82 -3.29
C ALA A 316 15.44 18.94 -4.34
N ASP A 317 15.31 18.65 -5.65
CA ASP A 317 15.62 19.59 -6.74
C ASP A 317 14.43 20.11 -7.56
N ASP A 318 13.16 19.76 -7.27
CA ASP A 318 12.03 20.15 -8.14
C ASP A 318 11.38 21.49 -7.77
N LYS A 319 11.76 22.57 -8.47
CA LYS A 319 11.26 23.95 -8.27
C LYS A 319 9.99 24.31 -9.05
N THR A 320 9.27 23.33 -9.62
CA THR A 320 8.18 23.60 -10.58
C THR A 320 6.82 23.09 -10.14
N ARG A 321 6.22 23.64 -9.07
CA ARG A 321 4.80 23.36 -8.73
C ARG A 321 4.02 24.56 -8.21
N LEU A 322 2.72 24.55 -8.55
CA LEU A 322 1.66 25.45 -8.08
C LEU A 322 1.53 25.41 -6.55
N PRO A 323 1.06 26.49 -5.90
CA PRO A 323 1.10 26.65 -4.45
C PRO A 323 0.10 25.70 -3.77
N ILE A 324 0.61 24.65 -3.16
CA ILE A 324 -0.08 23.83 -2.15
C ILE A 324 0.32 24.45 -0.79
N PRO A 325 -0.54 24.45 0.25
CA PRO A 325 -0.22 25.11 1.52
C PRO A 325 1.13 24.66 2.08
N ASP A 326 1.88 25.61 2.67
CA ASP A 326 3.27 25.50 3.18
C ASP A 326 3.46 24.50 4.34
N TYR A 327 3.01 23.25 4.20
CA TYR A 327 3.28 22.18 5.16
C TYR A 327 4.48 21.35 4.70
N PRO A 328 5.42 20.99 5.60
CA PRO A 328 6.52 20.11 5.25
C PRO A 328 5.99 18.74 4.85
N ALA A 329 6.69 18.07 3.93
CA ALA A 329 6.37 16.69 3.57
C ALA A 329 6.39 15.76 4.80
N VAL A 330 5.61 14.70 4.74
CA VAL A 330 5.63 13.63 5.74
C VAL A 330 7.01 12.95 5.70
N PRO A 331 7.77 12.98 6.80
CA PRO A 331 9.13 12.46 6.82
C PRO A 331 9.21 10.94 6.87
N GLU A 332 10.35 10.39 6.47
CA GLU A 332 10.66 8.94 6.60
C GLU A 332 11.16 8.59 8.00
N VAL A 333 10.38 8.95 9.02
CA VAL A 333 10.64 8.62 10.43
C VAL A 333 9.40 7.98 11.06
N LEU A 334 9.61 7.34 12.21
CA LEU A 334 8.51 6.91 13.06
C LEU A 334 7.83 8.14 13.64
N ILE A 335 6.50 8.21 13.52
CA ILE A 335 5.71 9.33 14.03
C ILE A 335 5.01 8.89 15.30
N ASP A 336 5.47 9.39 16.45
CA ASP A 336 4.97 8.99 17.77
C ASP A 336 3.84 9.90 18.28
N ASN A 337 3.03 10.43 17.36
CA ASN A 337 1.85 11.24 17.66
C ASN A 337 0.61 10.60 17.01
N PRO A 338 -0.38 10.10 17.80
CA PRO A 338 -1.56 9.44 17.25
C PRO A 338 -2.46 10.40 16.47
N SER A 339 -2.35 11.72 16.69
CA SER A 339 -3.14 12.75 15.98
C SER A 339 -3.03 12.64 14.46
N VAL A 340 -1.91 12.15 13.93
CA VAL A 340 -1.75 11.98 12.47
C VAL A 340 -2.75 11.01 11.85
N CYS A 341 -3.48 10.19 12.63
CA CYS A 341 -4.42 9.22 12.08
C CYS A 341 -5.81 9.25 12.75
N ILE A 342 -6.06 10.19 13.66
CA ILE A 342 -7.34 10.30 14.40
C ILE A 342 -8.51 10.46 13.44
N ASP A 343 -8.41 11.36 12.45
CA ASP A 343 -9.43 11.58 11.41
C ASP A 343 -9.31 10.56 10.26
N GLY A 344 -8.42 9.59 10.42
CA GLY A 344 -8.24 8.46 9.53
C GLY A 344 -9.40 7.48 9.58
N LEU A 345 -9.50 6.68 8.52
CA LEU A 345 -10.36 5.49 8.55
C LEU A 345 -9.69 4.40 9.40
N GLY A 346 -10.47 3.46 9.92
CA GLY A 346 -9.95 2.39 10.80
C GLY A 346 -8.81 1.58 10.18
N TYR A 347 -8.77 1.46 8.85
CA TYR A 347 -7.62 0.87 8.15
C TYR A 347 -6.32 1.67 8.36
N GLY A 348 -6.33 2.99 8.17
CA GLY A 348 -5.16 3.84 8.37
C GLY A 348 -4.70 3.83 9.83
N GLN A 349 -5.64 3.97 10.75
CA GLN A 349 -5.40 3.83 12.20
C GLN A 349 -4.77 2.47 12.53
N SER A 350 -5.23 1.38 11.92
CA SER A 350 -4.66 0.05 12.16
C SER A 350 -3.21 -0.07 11.69
N LYS A 351 -2.86 0.58 10.57
CA LYS A 351 -1.49 0.60 10.05
C LYS A 351 -0.56 1.40 10.95
N PHE A 352 -1.04 2.52 11.49
CA PHE A 352 -0.32 3.29 12.52
C PHE A 352 -0.10 2.45 13.79
N VAL A 353 -1.14 1.80 14.33
CA VAL A 353 -1.03 0.94 15.52
C VAL A 353 -0.02 -0.18 15.29
N ALA A 354 -0.07 -0.84 14.13
CA ALA A 354 0.88 -1.90 13.77
C ALA A 354 2.34 -1.42 13.71
N GLU A 355 2.57 -0.22 13.16
CA GLU A 355 3.89 0.42 13.13
C GLU A 355 4.42 0.69 14.56
N ARG A 356 3.55 1.15 15.48
CA ARG A 356 3.93 1.37 16.89
C ARG A 356 4.22 0.06 17.63
N ILE A 357 3.45 -1.02 17.39
CA ILE A 357 3.73 -2.35 17.97
C ILE A 357 5.09 -2.86 17.49
N LEU A 358 5.38 -2.70 16.19
CA LEU A 358 6.66 -3.11 15.60
C LEU A 358 7.83 -2.28 16.14
N ALA A 359 7.64 -0.97 16.34
CA ALA A 359 8.65 -0.10 16.95
C ALA A 359 9.04 -0.54 18.38
N ALA A 360 8.11 -1.11 19.13
CA ALA A 360 8.34 -1.61 20.48
C ALA A 360 9.20 -2.88 20.54
N SER A 361 9.39 -3.55 19.40
CA SER A 361 9.86 -4.94 19.35
C SER A 361 11.34 -5.14 19.66
N GLY A 362 12.20 -4.14 19.47
CA GLY A 362 13.64 -4.28 19.57
C GLY A 362 14.27 -5.27 18.58
N ILE A 363 13.64 -5.50 17.41
CA ILE A 363 14.20 -6.26 16.28
C ILE A 363 14.55 -5.31 15.12
N GLU A 364 15.28 -5.78 14.11
CA GLU A 364 15.58 -4.98 12.92
C GLU A 364 14.35 -4.98 12.01
N PHE A 365 13.79 -3.80 11.73
CA PHE A 365 12.56 -3.71 10.97
C PHE A 365 12.50 -2.51 10.03
N ALA A 366 11.56 -2.59 9.08
CA ALA A 366 11.11 -1.47 8.28
C ALA A 366 9.58 -1.49 8.15
N SER A 367 8.93 -0.39 8.55
CA SER A 367 7.55 -0.08 8.16
C SER A 367 7.56 0.72 6.86
N VAL A 368 7.10 0.11 5.76
CA VAL A 368 7.09 0.75 4.45
C VAL A 368 5.69 1.28 4.16
N ARG A 369 5.50 2.60 4.21
CA ARG A 369 4.21 3.27 3.97
C ARG A 369 3.97 3.38 2.46
N ILE A 370 3.25 2.41 1.91
CA ILE A 370 3.02 2.30 0.47
C ILE A 370 1.86 3.22 0.04
N GLY A 371 2.08 3.97 -1.04
CA GLY A 371 1.09 4.79 -1.73
C GLY A 371 0.12 3.99 -2.60
N GLN A 372 -0.55 4.69 -3.52
CA GLN A 372 -1.48 4.05 -4.46
C GLN A 372 -0.75 3.11 -5.42
N LEU A 373 -1.10 1.81 -5.37
CA LEU A 373 -0.64 0.83 -6.35
C LEU A 373 -1.50 0.85 -7.62
N CYS A 374 -0.87 0.67 -8.79
CA CYS A 374 -1.54 0.55 -10.09
C CYS A 374 -1.16 -0.76 -10.82
N GLY A 375 -1.63 -0.91 -12.06
CA GLY A 375 -1.30 -2.05 -12.91
C GLY A 375 0.20 -2.16 -13.17
N GLY A 376 0.67 -3.37 -13.47
CA GLY A 376 2.11 -3.60 -13.72
C GLY A 376 2.64 -2.81 -14.92
N SER A 377 3.96 -2.56 -14.96
CA SER A 377 4.58 -1.81 -16.06
C SER A 377 4.64 -2.64 -17.36
N ALA A 378 4.61 -1.94 -18.50
CA ALA A 378 4.86 -2.50 -19.83
C ALA A 378 6.34 -2.83 -20.12
N ARG A 379 7.28 -2.39 -19.26
CA ARG A 379 8.73 -2.52 -19.48
C ARG A 379 9.14 -3.99 -19.61
N LYS A 380 10.01 -4.33 -20.56
CA LYS A 380 10.59 -5.69 -20.72
C LYS A 380 11.62 -5.97 -19.63
N GLU A 381 11.67 -7.21 -19.13
CA GLU A 381 12.83 -7.68 -18.37
C GLU A 381 14.04 -7.72 -19.33
N GLY A 382 15.10 -6.97 -19.02
CA GLY A 382 16.39 -7.10 -19.71
C GLY A 382 16.72 -6.14 -20.87
N GLY A 383 16.09 -4.98 -21.01
CA GLY A 383 16.62 -3.90 -21.86
C GLY A 383 15.65 -3.28 -22.87
N SER A 384 15.99 -2.04 -23.23
CA SER A 384 15.33 -1.13 -24.18
C SER A 384 14.88 -1.81 -25.47
N GLY A 385 13.57 -1.81 -25.75
CA GLY A 385 13.06 -2.24 -27.05
C GLY A 385 11.54 -2.30 -27.13
N VAL A 386 10.93 -1.20 -27.58
CA VAL A 386 9.52 -1.14 -28.01
C VAL A 386 9.35 -2.08 -29.21
N GLY A 387 8.60 -3.17 -29.04
CA GLY A 387 8.17 -4.02 -30.15
C GLY A 387 6.92 -3.43 -30.78
N ARG A 388 6.99 -3.03 -32.05
CA ARG A 388 5.81 -2.66 -32.85
C ARG A 388 5.14 -3.94 -33.38
N GLY A 389 3.89 -4.16 -32.97
CA GLY A 389 2.86 -4.87 -33.73
C GLY A 389 2.92 -6.40 -33.79
N GLY A 390 1.80 -7.04 -33.43
CA GLY A 390 1.44 -8.39 -33.88
C GLY A 390 1.41 -9.47 -32.79
N GLY A 391 0.28 -9.59 -32.09
CA GLY A 391 -0.04 -10.70 -31.16
C GLY A 391 0.48 -10.48 -29.74
N ILE A 392 -0.42 -10.45 -28.75
CA ILE A 392 -0.05 -10.35 -27.33
C ILE A 392 0.53 -11.71 -26.90
N SER A 393 1.83 -11.76 -26.62
CA SER A 393 2.40 -12.94 -25.96
C SER A 393 1.93 -13.03 -24.51
N VAL A 394 1.91 -14.23 -23.92
CA VAL A 394 1.57 -14.41 -22.48
C VAL A 394 2.46 -13.54 -21.58
N ASN A 395 3.70 -13.27 -21.99
CA ASN A 395 4.64 -12.38 -21.30
C ASN A 395 4.33 -10.88 -21.46
N GLU A 396 3.56 -10.48 -22.49
CA GLU A 396 3.03 -9.12 -22.64
C GLU A 396 1.71 -8.95 -21.87
N MET A 397 0.92 -10.02 -21.71
CA MET A 397 -0.30 -9.99 -20.90
C MET A 397 -0.03 -9.96 -19.38
N ARG A 398 1.13 -10.49 -18.93
CA ARG A 398 1.68 -10.24 -17.58
C ARG A 398 1.79 -8.77 -17.25
N ARG A 399 2.15 -7.99 -18.26
CA ARG A 399 2.48 -6.58 -18.13
C ARG A 399 1.17 -5.82 -18.23
N GLY A 400 0.80 -5.14 -17.16
CA GLY A 400 -0.44 -4.38 -17.07
C GLY A 400 -1.56 -4.98 -16.22
N ALA A 401 -1.35 -6.13 -15.57
CA ALA A 401 -2.36 -6.74 -14.71
C ALA A 401 -2.87 -5.75 -13.63
N TRP A 402 -4.16 -5.41 -13.70
CA TRP A 402 -4.84 -4.58 -12.72
C TRP A 402 -6.27 -5.08 -12.51
N VAL A 403 -6.54 -5.68 -11.35
CA VAL A 403 -7.82 -6.34 -11.04
C VAL A 403 -9.02 -5.43 -11.33
N THR A 404 -10.00 -5.95 -12.08
CA THR A 404 -11.13 -5.17 -12.62
C THR A 404 -12.13 -4.69 -11.56
N THR A 405 -12.04 -5.23 -10.34
CA THR A 405 -12.83 -4.81 -9.18
C THR A 405 -12.18 -3.66 -8.39
N ASN A 406 -11.05 -3.13 -8.86
CA ASN A 406 -10.42 -1.95 -8.29
C ASN A 406 -11.07 -0.67 -8.85
N TRP A 407 -10.97 0.45 -8.14
CA TRP A 407 -11.74 1.67 -8.40
C TRP A 407 -11.45 2.26 -9.76
N PHE A 408 -10.19 2.28 -10.19
CA PHE A 408 -9.80 2.90 -11.45
C PHE A 408 -10.31 2.10 -12.65
N PRO A 409 -10.11 0.76 -12.74
CA PRO A 409 -10.81 -0.07 -13.73
C PRO A 409 -12.34 0.08 -13.70
N MET A 410 -12.95 0.15 -12.51
CA MET A 410 -14.40 0.35 -12.37
C MET A 410 -14.84 1.73 -12.91
N LEU A 411 -14.07 2.77 -12.67
CA LEU A 411 -14.27 4.12 -13.23
C LEU A 411 -14.17 4.06 -14.76
N VAL A 412 -13.13 3.44 -15.31
CA VAL A 412 -12.95 3.29 -16.77
C VAL A 412 -14.11 2.49 -17.40
N LYS A 413 -14.53 1.38 -16.79
CA LYS A 413 -15.70 0.60 -17.27
C LYS A 413 -16.98 1.44 -17.24
N THR A 414 -17.20 2.17 -16.15
CA THR A 414 -18.38 3.05 -16.00
C THR A 414 -18.37 4.18 -17.02
N SER A 415 -17.21 4.72 -17.36
CA SER A 415 -17.04 5.75 -18.38
C SER A 415 -17.52 5.33 -19.77
N LEU A 416 -17.34 4.06 -20.16
CA LEU A 416 -17.88 3.52 -21.41
C LEU A 416 -19.41 3.60 -21.41
N ALA A 417 -20.06 3.20 -20.31
CA ALA A 417 -21.51 3.30 -20.19
C ALA A 417 -22.00 4.75 -20.14
N LEU A 418 -21.22 5.68 -19.57
CA LEU A 418 -21.58 7.11 -19.50
C LEU A 418 -21.26 7.90 -20.77
N GLY A 419 -20.51 7.32 -21.71
CA GLY A 419 -20.06 8.00 -22.91
C GLY A 419 -19.05 9.12 -22.64
N ALA A 420 -18.37 9.12 -21.49
CA ALA A 420 -17.39 10.15 -21.11
C ALA A 420 -16.40 9.66 -20.06
N LEU A 421 -15.17 10.16 -20.12
CA LEU A 421 -14.10 9.93 -19.14
C LEU A 421 -13.99 11.14 -18.19
N PRO A 422 -13.81 10.94 -16.87
CA PRO A 422 -13.57 12.06 -15.97
C PRO A 422 -12.13 12.57 -16.11
N THR A 423 -11.89 13.86 -15.87
CA THR A 423 -10.55 14.44 -15.75
C THR A 423 -10.50 15.51 -14.65
N TYR A 424 -9.31 15.70 -14.07
CA TYR A 424 -8.97 16.76 -13.12
C TYR A 424 -7.44 16.96 -13.12
N GLU A 425 -7.00 18.14 -12.69
CA GLU A 425 -5.58 18.51 -12.69
C GLU A 425 -4.94 18.18 -11.35
N GLN A 426 -4.32 17.00 -11.27
CA GLN A 426 -3.57 16.57 -10.09
C GLN A 426 -2.51 15.56 -10.47
N MET A 427 -1.36 15.61 -9.79
CA MET A 427 -0.27 14.67 -9.95
C MET A 427 -0.55 13.35 -9.23
N MET A 428 -0.36 12.23 -9.94
CA MET A 428 -0.62 10.87 -9.48
C MET A 428 0.70 10.13 -9.28
N PRO A 429 1.19 9.93 -8.05
CA PRO A 429 2.40 9.15 -7.78
C PRO A 429 2.05 7.65 -7.68
N TRP A 430 1.32 7.13 -8.66
CA TRP A 430 0.88 5.74 -8.68
C TRP A 430 2.05 4.81 -8.96
N LEU A 431 2.20 3.79 -8.12
CA LEU A 431 3.32 2.86 -8.17
C LEU A 431 2.89 1.54 -8.84
N PRO A 432 3.50 1.13 -9.96
CA PRO A 432 3.27 -0.19 -10.56
C PRO A 432 3.53 -1.31 -9.55
N MET A 433 2.63 -2.28 -9.49
CA MET A 433 2.67 -3.37 -8.50
C MET A 433 3.96 -4.20 -8.54
N ASP A 434 4.45 -4.48 -9.74
CA ASP A 434 5.70 -5.20 -10.02
C ASP A 434 6.91 -4.42 -9.50
N ALA A 435 6.94 -3.11 -9.76
CA ALA A 435 7.96 -2.22 -9.20
C ALA A 435 7.89 -2.18 -7.67
N ALA A 436 6.69 -2.05 -7.09
CA ALA A 436 6.52 -2.06 -5.63
C ALA A 436 7.05 -3.35 -4.98
N ALA A 437 6.77 -4.51 -5.60
CA ALA A 437 7.29 -5.80 -5.12
C ALA A 437 8.83 -5.85 -5.17
N GLN A 438 9.44 -5.39 -6.27
CA GLN A 438 10.89 -5.35 -6.40
C GLN A 438 11.54 -4.35 -5.42
N ILE A 439 10.94 -3.17 -5.23
CA ILE A 439 11.43 -2.16 -4.28
C ILE A 439 11.46 -2.70 -2.85
N LEU A 440 10.43 -3.45 -2.45
CA LEU A 440 10.41 -4.09 -1.13
C LEU A 440 11.54 -5.13 -0.98
N LEU A 441 11.89 -5.84 -2.05
CA LEU A 441 13.03 -6.77 -2.04
C LEU A 441 14.38 -6.04 -2.05
N ASP A 442 14.50 -4.92 -2.76
CA ASP A 442 15.71 -4.08 -2.74
C ASP A 442 15.98 -3.60 -1.31
N ILE A 443 14.95 -3.08 -0.62
CA ILE A 443 15.04 -2.64 0.78
C ILE A 443 15.35 -3.84 1.69
N ALA A 444 14.58 -4.94 1.59
CA ALA A 444 14.76 -6.10 2.46
C ALA A 444 16.17 -6.68 2.36
N PHE A 445 16.73 -6.73 1.15
CA PHE A 445 18.01 -7.37 0.85
C PHE A 445 19.17 -6.37 0.74
N SER A 446 18.96 -5.11 1.17
CA SER A 446 20.00 -4.08 1.22
C SER A 446 21.22 -4.54 2.03
N SER A 447 22.42 -4.12 1.64
CA SER A 447 23.62 -4.31 2.45
C SER A 447 23.60 -3.47 3.73
N GLU A 448 22.89 -2.34 3.69
CA GLU A 448 22.78 -1.41 4.80
C GLU A 448 21.71 -1.84 5.82
N PRO A 449 21.82 -1.38 7.08
CA PRO A 449 20.75 -1.48 8.06
C PRO A 449 19.41 -0.95 7.55
N LEU A 450 18.32 -1.60 7.96
CA LEU A 450 16.98 -1.07 7.66
C LEU A 450 16.72 0.24 8.41
N HIS A 451 16.11 1.21 7.72
CA HIS A 451 15.47 2.32 8.40
C HIS A 451 14.10 1.88 8.95
N PRO A 452 13.72 2.30 10.17
CA PRO A 452 12.44 1.90 10.77
C PRO A 452 11.20 2.33 9.98
N SER A 453 11.30 3.37 9.16
CA SER A 453 10.21 3.95 8.39
C SER A 453 10.70 4.35 7.00
N TYR A 454 9.92 3.98 5.99
CA TYR A 454 10.07 4.41 4.60
C TYR A 454 8.73 4.90 4.07
N ASN A 455 8.75 5.90 3.19
CA ASN A 455 7.56 6.24 2.41
C ASN A 455 7.80 5.79 0.97
N LEU A 456 6.79 5.15 0.37
CA LEU A 456 6.93 4.53 -0.93
C LEU A 456 5.79 4.98 -1.85
N MET A 457 6.09 5.95 -2.71
CA MET A 457 5.24 6.36 -3.83
C MET A 457 6.08 6.49 -5.11
N HIS A 458 5.43 6.75 -6.24
CA HIS A 458 6.16 6.97 -7.49
C HIS A 458 6.95 8.30 -7.45
N PRO A 459 8.27 8.31 -7.71
CA PRO A 459 9.13 9.50 -7.55
C PRO A 459 8.92 10.54 -8.66
N ARG A 460 8.39 10.10 -9.81
CA ARG A 460 8.12 10.94 -10.99
C ARG A 460 6.65 10.85 -11.38
N PRO A 461 5.73 11.50 -10.64
CA PRO A 461 4.29 11.36 -10.86
C PRO A 461 3.86 11.90 -12.23
N ILE A 462 2.69 11.47 -12.69
CA ILE A 462 2.05 11.93 -13.93
C ILE A 462 0.70 12.58 -13.62
N SER A 463 0.26 13.57 -14.41
CA SER A 463 -1.07 14.17 -14.18
C SER A 463 -2.20 13.18 -14.49
N PHE A 464 -3.28 13.23 -13.70
CA PHE A 464 -4.46 12.39 -13.93
C PHE A 464 -5.07 12.64 -15.32
N ALA A 465 -5.11 13.90 -15.78
CA ALA A 465 -5.53 14.26 -17.13
C ALA A 465 -4.74 13.49 -18.21
N LYS A 466 -3.41 13.36 -18.05
CA LYS A 466 -2.56 12.63 -19.00
C LYS A 466 -2.80 11.12 -18.95
N ILE A 467 -3.00 10.54 -17.77
CA ILE A 467 -3.42 9.13 -17.65
C ILE A 467 -4.73 8.91 -18.41
N MET A 468 -5.72 9.79 -18.24
CA MET A 468 -7.02 9.66 -18.89
C MET A 468 -6.95 9.87 -20.41
N GLU A 469 -6.03 10.70 -20.91
CA GLU A 469 -5.71 10.80 -22.34
C GLU A 469 -5.19 9.46 -22.90
N TYR A 470 -4.26 8.81 -22.19
CA TYR A 470 -3.76 7.49 -22.59
C TYR A 470 -4.85 6.40 -22.52
N VAL A 471 -5.74 6.46 -21.53
CA VAL A 471 -6.92 5.58 -21.44
C VAL A 471 -7.84 5.83 -22.64
N GLN A 472 -8.18 7.09 -22.95
CA GLN A 472 -9.01 7.45 -24.10
C GLN A 472 -8.44 6.87 -25.39
N TRP A 473 -7.14 7.06 -25.63
CA TRP A 473 -6.46 6.56 -26.82
C TRP A 473 -6.50 5.04 -26.94
N SER A 474 -6.21 4.35 -25.84
CA SER A 474 -6.18 2.89 -25.78
C SER A 474 -7.58 2.29 -25.92
N LEU A 475 -8.60 2.89 -25.30
CA LEU A 475 -10.00 2.50 -25.46
C LEU A 475 -10.47 2.71 -26.90
N ALA A 476 -10.19 3.86 -27.52
CA ALA A 476 -10.59 4.14 -28.90
C ALA A 476 -10.05 3.10 -29.88
N SER A 477 -8.80 2.66 -29.67
CA SER A 477 -8.17 1.60 -30.47
C SER A 477 -8.83 0.23 -30.26
N THR A 478 -9.35 -0.04 -29.06
CA THR A 478 -9.88 -1.35 -28.66
C THR A 478 -11.37 -1.52 -28.94
N THR A 479 -12.17 -0.50 -28.58
CA THR A 479 -13.65 -0.52 -28.67
C THR A 479 -14.17 0.21 -29.91
N GLY A 480 -13.32 1.01 -30.57
CA GLY A 480 -13.73 1.93 -31.64
C GLY A 480 -14.42 3.20 -31.15
N GLN A 481 -14.59 3.38 -29.83
CA GLN A 481 -15.24 4.56 -29.25
C GLN A 481 -14.22 5.52 -28.65
N ARG A 482 -14.17 6.75 -29.16
CA ARG A 482 -13.38 7.83 -28.55
C ARG A 482 -14.27 8.65 -27.62
N LEU A 483 -14.11 8.44 -26.31
CA LEU A 483 -14.91 9.11 -25.29
C LEU A 483 -14.36 10.51 -24.97
N PRO A 484 -15.17 11.58 -24.93
CA PRO A 484 -14.71 12.89 -24.46
C PRO A 484 -14.28 12.85 -22.99
N CYS A 485 -13.25 13.64 -22.64
CA CYS A 485 -12.87 13.89 -21.24
C CYS A 485 -13.66 15.11 -20.72
N ILE A 486 -14.29 14.97 -19.55
CA ILE A 486 -15.11 16.01 -18.91
C ILE A 486 -14.68 16.21 -17.45
N PRO A 487 -14.98 17.36 -16.82
CA PRO A 487 -14.67 17.58 -15.41
C PRO A 487 -15.22 16.47 -14.52
N PHE A 488 -14.43 16.01 -13.55
CA PHE A 488 -14.81 14.87 -12.69
C PHE A 488 -16.18 15.08 -12.00
N LYS A 489 -16.47 16.29 -11.52
CA LYS A 489 -17.77 16.65 -10.93
C LYS A 489 -18.95 16.44 -11.88
N GLU A 490 -18.77 16.80 -13.16
CA GLU A 490 -19.80 16.58 -14.18
C GLU A 490 -19.97 15.08 -14.45
N TRP A 491 -18.87 14.34 -14.55
CA TRP A 491 -18.91 12.89 -14.74
C TRP A 491 -19.65 12.17 -13.60
N LEU A 492 -19.41 12.58 -12.34
CA LEU A 492 -20.10 12.02 -11.18
C LEU A 492 -21.61 12.29 -11.22
N ALA A 493 -22.02 13.50 -11.60
CA ALA A 493 -23.45 13.82 -11.78
C ALA A 493 -24.11 12.95 -12.86
N ARG A 494 -23.39 12.63 -13.96
CA ARG A 494 -23.89 11.68 -14.98
C ARG A 494 -24.06 10.28 -14.41
N LEU A 495 -23.12 9.81 -13.58
CA LEU A 495 -23.22 8.51 -12.90
C LEU A 495 -24.46 8.46 -12.00
N GLU A 496 -24.68 9.45 -11.15
CA GLU A 496 -25.82 9.51 -10.24
C GLU A 496 -27.16 9.52 -10.98
N ASN A 497 -27.27 10.34 -12.02
CA ASN A 497 -28.49 10.42 -12.83
C ASN A 497 -28.77 9.10 -13.55
N LYS A 498 -27.71 8.44 -14.04
CA LYS A 498 -27.85 7.14 -14.68
C LYS A 498 -28.22 6.05 -13.67
N ALA A 499 -27.64 6.06 -12.47
CA ALA A 499 -27.92 5.10 -11.40
C ALA A 499 -29.36 5.14 -10.86
N ARG A 500 -30.08 6.25 -11.05
CA ARG A 500 -31.51 6.39 -10.68
C ARG A 500 -32.47 5.67 -11.63
N ARG A 501 -32.02 5.22 -12.81
CA ARG A 501 -32.90 4.58 -13.79
C ARG A 501 -33.05 3.07 -13.53
N PRO A 502 -34.28 2.52 -13.54
CA PRO A 502 -34.56 1.13 -13.16
C PRO A 502 -34.14 0.09 -14.22
N ASP A 503 -33.85 0.50 -15.45
CA ASP A 503 -33.57 -0.35 -16.62
C ASP A 503 -32.09 -0.72 -16.80
N ILE A 504 -31.20 -0.29 -15.89
CA ILE A 504 -29.76 -0.42 -16.11
C ILE A 504 -29.15 -1.60 -15.37
N ASP A 505 -28.43 -2.44 -16.10
CA ASP A 505 -27.61 -3.49 -15.49
C ASP A 505 -26.46 -2.86 -14.69
N GLN A 506 -26.47 -3.07 -13.38
CA GLN A 506 -25.41 -2.62 -12.46
C GLN A 506 -24.04 -3.20 -12.82
N LYS A 507 -23.97 -4.31 -13.59
CA LYS A 507 -22.71 -4.87 -14.09
C LYS A 507 -22.00 -3.93 -15.08
N ASP A 508 -22.74 -3.07 -15.76
CA ASP A 508 -22.21 -2.10 -16.73
C ASP A 508 -21.87 -0.74 -16.09
N LEU A 509 -22.37 -0.50 -14.87
CA LEU A 509 -22.06 0.68 -14.05
C LEU A 509 -21.43 0.28 -12.71
N PRO A 510 -20.27 -0.41 -12.71
CA PRO A 510 -19.64 -0.83 -11.46
C PRO A 510 -19.28 0.35 -10.55
N GLY A 511 -19.09 1.56 -11.10
CA GLY A 511 -18.80 2.79 -10.36
C GLY A 511 -19.82 3.14 -9.28
N ILE A 512 -21.07 2.67 -9.40
CA ILE A 512 -22.11 2.84 -8.37
C ILE A 512 -21.65 2.24 -7.02
N LYS A 513 -20.92 1.13 -7.06
CA LYS A 513 -20.43 0.44 -5.86
C LYS A 513 -19.43 1.26 -5.05
N ILE A 514 -18.81 2.27 -5.67
CA ILE A 514 -17.78 3.13 -5.09
C ILE A 514 -18.20 4.61 -5.10
N ILE A 515 -19.50 4.91 -5.22
CA ILE A 515 -19.98 6.29 -5.42
C ILE A 515 -19.60 7.22 -4.27
N SER A 516 -19.67 6.75 -3.02
CA SER A 516 -19.24 7.53 -1.85
C SER A 516 -17.77 7.92 -1.96
N PHE A 517 -16.92 6.99 -2.40
CA PHE A 517 -15.51 7.25 -2.62
C PHE A 517 -15.26 8.24 -3.78
N LEU A 518 -16.07 8.19 -4.83
CA LEU A 518 -16.00 9.17 -5.92
C LEU A 518 -16.41 10.59 -5.46
N HIS A 519 -17.32 10.72 -4.48
CA HIS A 519 -17.62 12.00 -3.83
C HIS A 519 -16.43 12.55 -3.03
N ASP A 520 -15.70 11.68 -2.32
CA ASP A 520 -14.51 12.07 -1.57
C ASP A 520 -13.40 12.59 -2.51
N ILE A 521 -13.29 12.01 -3.71
CA ILE A 521 -12.42 12.52 -4.78
C ILE A 521 -12.89 13.92 -5.21
N CYS A 522 -14.17 14.08 -5.55
CA CYS A 522 -14.73 15.37 -5.98
C CYS A 522 -14.55 16.50 -4.97
N SER A 523 -14.64 16.18 -3.68
CA SER A 523 -14.61 17.17 -2.60
C SER A 523 -13.19 17.61 -2.22
N GLY A 524 -12.16 17.13 -2.92
CA GLY A 524 -10.76 17.47 -2.64
C GLY A 524 -10.19 16.80 -1.38
N GLY A 525 -10.99 16.05 -0.63
CA GLY A 525 -10.63 15.45 0.68
C GLY A 525 -9.59 14.32 0.63
N THR A 526 -8.98 14.08 -0.53
CA THR A 526 -8.15 12.90 -0.82
C THR A 526 -6.78 13.27 -1.42
N PHE A 527 -6.55 14.54 -1.76
CA PHE A 527 -5.44 14.96 -2.62
C PHE A 527 -4.47 15.90 -1.89
N GLY A 528 -3.16 15.64 -2.00
CA GLY A 528 -2.16 16.69 -1.88
C GLY A 528 -1.14 16.58 -0.73
N ARG A 529 -0.99 15.41 -0.08
CA ARG A 529 0.09 15.24 0.91
C ARG A 529 1.41 14.85 0.27
N GLU A 530 2.44 15.64 0.55
CA GLU A 530 3.81 15.32 0.17
C GLU A 530 4.43 14.34 1.15
N PHE A 531 5.21 13.38 0.67
CA PHE A 531 6.06 12.55 1.52
C PHE A 531 7.50 12.57 1.00
N GLU A 532 8.43 12.62 1.94
CA GLU A 532 9.86 12.43 1.68
C GLU A 532 10.11 10.96 1.30
N MET A 533 11.05 10.70 0.40
CA MET A 533 11.40 9.34 -0.06
C MET A 533 12.92 9.15 -0.24
N GLU A 534 13.74 9.98 0.40
CA GLU A 534 15.20 9.96 0.24
C GLU A 534 15.82 8.61 0.65
N LYS A 535 15.41 8.05 1.80
CA LYS A 535 15.86 6.75 2.30
C LYS A 535 15.37 5.62 1.40
N ALA A 536 14.13 5.71 0.91
CA ALA A 536 13.58 4.73 -0.02
C ALA A 536 14.33 4.76 -1.37
N GLU A 537 14.61 5.94 -1.93
CA GLU A 537 15.36 6.10 -3.18
C GLU A 537 16.81 5.63 -3.04
N ALA A 538 17.45 5.91 -1.89
CA ALA A 538 18.80 5.43 -1.59
C ALA A 538 18.87 3.91 -1.43
N SER A 539 17.82 3.29 -0.88
CA SER A 539 17.77 1.85 -0.61
C SER A 539 17.27 1.01 -1.81
N SER A 540 16.71 1.62 -2.85
CA SER A 540 16.15 0.90 -4.00
C SER A 540 16.60 1.48 -5.34
N PRO A 541 17.50 0.78 -6.05
CA PRO A 541 17.83 1.08 -7.44
C PRO A 541 16.59 1.07 -8.34
N THR A 542 15.61 0.20 -8.05
CA THR A 542 14.36 0.13 -8.78
C THR A 542 13.60 1.44 -8.68
N LEU A 543 13.39 1.96 -7.45
CA LEU A 543 12.69 3.24 -7.22
C LEU A 543 13.44 4.41 -7.87
N CYS A 544 14.75 4.50 -7.64
CA CYS A 544 15.60 5.56 -8.19
C CYS A 544 15.54 5.60 -9.74
N GLY A 545 15.55 4.43 -10.39
CA GLY A 545 15.53 4.26 -11.85
C GLY A 545 14.14 4.28 -12.51
N MET A 546 13.06 4.55 -11.77
CA MET A 546 11.70 4.52 -12.33
C MET A 546 11.43 5.66 -13.32
N GLU A 547 10.96 5.35 -14.51
CA GLU A 547 10.43 6.37 -15.43
C GLU A 547 8.97 6.69 -15.08
N PRO A 548 8.46 7.89 -15.41
CA PRO A 548 7.03 8.18 -15.31
C PRO A 548 6.18 7.14 -16.05
N ILE A 549 5.02 6.81 -15.50
CA ILE A 549 3.99 6.02 -16.19
C ILE A 549 3.76 6.63 -17.57
N ASN A 550 3.88 5.81 -18.62
CA ASN A 550 3.77 6.24 -20.00
C ASN A 550 2.56 5.59 -20.70
N GLN A 551 2.38 5.94 -21.98
CA GLN A 551 1.28 5.44 -22.78
C GLN A 551 1.29 3.92 -22.94
N ALA A 552 2.47 3.28 -22.98
CA ALA A 552 2.58 1.83 -23.10
C ALA A 552 2.10 1.13 -21.82
N ASP A 553 2.42 1.66 -20.64
CA ASP A 553 1.92 1.12 -19.36
C ASP A 553 0.39 1.16 -19.32
N VAL A 554 -0.22 2.30 -19.64
CA VAL A 554 -1.69 2.45 -19.65
C VAL A 554 -2.33 1.57 -20.73
N GLY A 555 -1.71 1.47 -21.91
CA GLY A 555 -2.16 0.58 -22.98
C GLY A 555 -2.14 -0.89 -22.55
N ALA A 556 -1.15 -1.29 -21.75
CA ALA A 556 -1.08 -2.62 -21.18
C ALA A 556 -2.20 -2.88 -20.16
N TRP A 557 -2.57 -1.89 -19.33
CA TRP A 557 -3.72 -1.99 -18.42
C TRP A 557 -5.02 -2.22 -19.17
N VAL A 558 -5.27 -1.43 -20.22
CA VAL A 558 -6.47 -1.55 -21.06
C VAL A 558 -6.49 -2.90 -21.78
N SER A 559 -5.36 -3.37 -22.31
CA SER A 559 -5.24 -4.69 -22.95
C SER A 559 -5.53 -5.83 -21.96
N TYR A 560 -5.06 -5.71 -20.72
CA TYR A 560 -5.38 -6.67 -19.67
C TYR A 560 -6.87 -6.67 -19.33
N TRP A 561 -7.49 -5.50 -19.16
CA TRP A 561 -8.95 -5.41 -18.91
C TRP A 561 -9.78 -5.96 -20.05
N GLU A 562 -9.36 -5.73 -21.30
CA GLU A 562 -9.98 -6.34 -22.48
C GLU A 562 -9.96 -7.86 -22.39
N ALA A 563 -8.81 -8.45 -22.07
CA ALA A 563 -8.64 -9.89 -21.97
C ALA A 563 -9.43 -10.52 -20.80
N CYS A 564 -9.66 -9.76 -19.73
CA CYS A 564 -10.58 -10.12 -18.66
C CYS A 564 -12.07 -9.99 -19.05
N GLY A 565 -12.38 -9.57 -20.28
CA GLY A 565 -13.75 -9.37 -20.74
C GLY A 565 -14.42 -8.12 -20.16
N MET A 566 -13.66 -7.11 -19.73
CA MET A 566 -14.22 -5.90 -19.11
C MET A 566 -15.06 -5.06 -20.09
N PHE A 567 -14.73 -5.09 -21.38
CA PHE A 567 -15.45 -4.40 -22.46
C PHE A 567 -15.36 -5.16 -23.79
N ALA A 568 -16.33 -4.94 -24.68
CA ALA A 568 -16.44 -5.65 -25.95
C ALA A 568 -15.42 -5.15 -27.00
N ARG A 569 -14.87 -6.09 -27.78
CA ARG A 569 -14.01 -5.78 -28.94
C ARG A 569 -14.80 -5.12 -30.05
N LYS A 570 -14.13 -4.24 -30.79
CA LYS A 570 -14.56 -3.91 -32.16
C LYS A 570 -14.58 -5.21 -32.97
N VAL A 571 -15.77 -5.68 -33.36
CA VAL A 571 -15.87 -6.74 -34.38
C VAL A 571 -15.25 -6.16 -35.63
N ALA A 572 -14.10 -6.69 -36.05
CA ALA A 572 -13.55 -6.36 -37.35
C ALA A 572 -14.60 -6.77 -38.36
N SER A 573 -15.21 -5.81 -39.07
CA SER A 573 -16.04 -6.15 -40.20
C SER A 573 -15.13 -6.88 -41.18
N SER A 574 -15.25 -8.20 -41.27
CA SER A 574 -14.77 -8.94 -42.42
C SER A 574 -15.45 -8.31 -43.62
N ARG A 575 -14.69 -7.52 -44.40
CA ARG A 575 -15.12 -7.15 -45.75
C ARG A 575 -15.19 -8.47 -46.52
N LEU A 576 -16.39 -9.01 -46.66
CA LEU A 576 -16.77 -9.87 -47.77
C LEU A 576 -17.18 -8.98 -48.93
#